data_AF-J1KGN7-F1
#
_entry.id   AF-J1KGN7-F1
#
_cell.length_a   1.000
_cell.length_b   1.000
_cell.length_c   1.000
_cell.angle_alpha   90.00
_cell.angle_beta   90.00
_cell.angle_gamma   90.00
#
_symmetry.space_group_name_H-M   'P 1'
#
loop_
_entity.id
_entity.type
_entity.pdbx_description
1 polymer ?
#
loop_
_entity_poly.entity_id
_entity_poly.type
_entity_poly.pdbx_seq_one_letter_code
_entity_poly.pdbx_strand_id
1 'polypeptide(L)' 'MHCLSARHCEGVADTMIDERHSVVFDEAENRLHTQKAILSWYLQDAFFSPQ' A
#
# COMPACT_ATOMS: atom_id res chain seq x y z
N MET A 1 -8.50 -8.38 3.15
CA MET A 1 -7.88 -7.08 2.79
C MET A 1 -8.06 -6.17 3.99
N HIS A 2 -6.95 -5.73 4.58
CA HIS A 2 -6.95 -4.90 5.80
C HIS A 2 -5.65 -4.10 5.79
N CYS A 3 -5.76 -2.78 5.84
CA CYS A 3 -4.61 -1.89 5.93
C CYS A 3 -3.73 -2.27 7.13
N LEU A 4 -2.43 -2.43 6.94
CA LEU A 4 -1.48 -2.67 8.03
C LEU A 4 -1.37 -1.44 8.94
N SER A 5 -2.24 -1.44 9.96
CA SER A 5 -2.11 -0.80 11.27
C SER A 5 -3.01 -1.55 12.28
N ALA A 6 -3.27 -2.85 12.06
CA ALA A 6 -4.06 -3.64 12.99
C ALA A 6 -3.25 -3.76 14.29
N ARG A 7 -3.75 -3.18 15.39
CA ARG A 7 -3.30 -3.61 16.73
C ARG A 7 -3.53 -5.12 16.78
N HIS A 8 -2.47 -5.90 17.04
CA HIS A 8 -2.65 -7.33 17.32
C HIS A 8 -3.79 -7.46 18.34
N CYS A 9 -4.85 -8.18 17.96
CA CYS A 9 -6.08 -8.44 18.71
C CYS A 9 -7.28 -7.47 18.55
N GLU A 10 -7.24 -6.40 17.75
CA GLU A 10 -8.44 -5.59 17.44
C GLU A 10 -8.84 -5.74 15.96
N GLY A 11 -9.66 -6.77 15.66
CA GLY A 11 -10.42 -6.87 14.41
C GLY A 11 -10.06 -8.02 13.47
N VAL A 12 -8.89 -8.66 13.63
CA VAL A 12 -8.46 -9.82 12.83
C VAL A 12 -7.77 -10.82 13.76
N ALA A 13 -8.12 -12.11 13.65
CA ALA A 13 -7.43 -13.16 14.40
C ALA A 13 -5.96 -13.20 13.98
N ASP A 14 -5.03 -13.30 14.94
CA ASP A 14 -3.59 -13.22 14.69
C ASP A 14 -3.12 -14.24 13.64
N THR A 15 -3.76 -15.41 13.62
CA THR A 15 -3.51 -16.51 12.68
C THR A 15 -3.92 -16.21 11.24
N MET A 16 -4.77 -15.21 11.01
CA MET A 16 -5.37 -14.91 9.71
C MET A 16 -4.44 -14.11 8.79
N ILE A 17 -3.42 -13.44 9.34
CA ILE A 17 -2.37 -12.77 8.56
C ILE A 17 -1.47 -13.81 7.87
N ASP A 18 -1.28 -14.98 8.48
CA ASP A 18 -0.47 -16.08 7.96
C ASP A 18 -1.28 -17.07 7.10
N GLU A 19 -2.60 -16.87 6.98
CA GLU A 19 -3.44 -17.72 6.14
C GLU A 19 -3.12 -17.55 4.66
N ARG A 20 -3.26 -18.64 3.89
CA ARG A 20 -2.95 -18.68 2.44
C ARG A 20 -3.74 -17.66 1.60
N HIS A 21 -4.84 -17.13 2.12
CA HIS A 21 -5.67 -16.12 1.47
C HIS A 21 -5.35 -14.68 1.92
N SER A 22 -4.35 -14.50 2.79
CA SER A 22 -3.89 -13.20 3.25
C SER A 22 -3.16 -12.46 2.14
N VAL A 23 -3.71 -11.30 1.77
CA VAL A 23 -3.13 -10.35 0.80
C VAL A 23 -2.53 -9.13 1.48
N VAL A 24 -2.30 -9.21 2.80
CA VAL A 24 -1.88 -8.07 3.64
C VAL A 24 -0.49 -7.58 3.23
N PHE A 25 0.43 -8.47 2.87
CA PHE A 25 1.76 -8.12 2.39
C PHE A 25 1.74 -7.53 0.98
N ASP A 26 0.95 -8.12 0.07
CA ASP A 26 0.75 -7.58 -1.28
C ASP A 26 0.12 -6.17 -1.24
N GLU A 27 -0.83 -5.95 -0.33
CA GLU A 27 -1.45 -4.64 -0.11
C GLU A 27 -0.43 -3.62 0.43
N ALA A 28 0.46 -4.02 1.35
CA ALA A 28 1.51 -3.16 1.88
C ALA A 28 2.55 -2.76 0.81
N GLU A 29 2.97 -3.71 -0.04
CA GLU A 29 3.90 -3.43 -1.14
C GLU A 29 3.28 -2.45 -2.16
N ASN A 30 2.00 -2.64 -2.49
CA ASN A 30 1.27 -1.78 -3.40
C ASN A 30 1.17 -0.33 -2.91
N ARG A 31 1.24 -0.06 -1.59
CA ARG A 31 1.31 1.31 -1.06
C ARG A 31 2.59 2.03 -1.49
N LEU A 32 3.74 1.34 -1.44
CA LEU A 32 5.02 1.91 -1.87
C LEU A 32 5.03 2.19 -3.37
N HIS A 33 4.55 1.25 -4.18
CA HIS A 33 4.50 1.42 -5.64
C HIS A 33 3.53 2.53 -6.04
N THR A 34 2.37 2.62 -5.39
CA THR A 34 1.41 3.70 -5.62
C THR A 34 2.01 5.07 -5.28
N GLN A 35 2.70 5.18 -4.14
CA GLN A 35 3.36 6.44 -3.75
C GLN A 35 4.46 6.84 -4.75
N LYS A 36 5.27 5.89 -5.21
CA LYS A 36 6.27 6.14 -6.26
C LYS A 36 5.62 6.61 -7.57
N ALA A 37 4.53 5.98 -7.99
CA ALA A 37 3.80 6.37 -9.19
C ALA A 37 3.22 7.78 -9.09
N ILE A 38 2.61 8.12 -7.96
CA ILE A 38 2.08 9.47 -7.70
C ILE A 38 3.20 10.51 -7.74
N LEU A 39 4.30 10.28 -7.02
CA LEU A 39 5.43 11.20 -7.02
C LEU A 39 6.07 11.35 -8.41
N SER A 40 6.22 10.23 -9.13
CA SER A 40 6.71 10.25 -10.52
C SER A 40 5.79 11.06 -11.43
N TRP A 41 4.47 10.91 -11.31
CA TRP A 41 3.51 11.64 -12.11
C TRP A 41 3.56 13.14 -11.83
N TYR A 42 3.52 13.56 -10.57
CA TYR A 42 3.61 14.98 -10.20
C TYR A 42 4.94 15.62 -10.61
N LEU A 43 6.06 14.91 -10.45
CA LEU A 43 7.37 15.44 -10.81
C LEU A 43 7.56 15.47 -12.34
N GLN A 44 7.04 14.50 -13.08
CA GLN A 44 7.06 14.53 -14.54
C GLN A 44 6.18 15.66 -15.09
N ASP A 45 5.00 15.88 -14.54
CA ASP A 45 4.12 16.99 -14.93
C ASP A 45 4.78 18.35 -14.66
N ALA A 46 5.40 18.52 -13.48
CA ALA A 46 6.15 19.73 -13.14
C ALA A 46 7.36 20.00 -14.06
N PHE A 47 7.96 18.95 -14.64
CA PHE A 47 9.11 19.08 -15.56
C PHE A 47 8.71 19.25 -17.03
N PHE A 48 7.55 18.72 -17.42
CA PHE A 48 7.10 18.69 -18.82
C PHE A 48 5.95 19.64 -19.14
N SER A 49 5.42 20.40 -18.17
CA SER A 49 4.48 21.49 -18.46
C SER A 49 5.22 22.62 -19.20
N PRO A 50 5.03 22.78 -20.53
CA PRO A 50 5.51 23.96 -21.21
C PRO A 50 4.61 25.11 -20.77
N GLN A 51 5.20 26.16 -20.21
CA GLN A 51 4.50 27.42 -19.91
C GLN A 51 3.71 27.91 -21.13
#